data_AF-A0A923D3M7-F1
#
_entry.id   AF-A0A923D3M7-F1
#
_cell.length_a   1.000
_cell.length_b   1.000
_cell.length_c   1.000
_cell.angle_alpha   90.00
_cell.angle_beta   90.00
_cell.angle_gamma   90.00
#
_symmetry.space_group_name_H-M   'P 1'
#
loop_
_entity.id
_entity.type
_entity.pdbx_description
1 polymer ?
#
loop_
_entity_poly.entity_id
_entity_poly.type
_entity_poly.pdbx_seq_one_letter_code
_entity_poly.pdbx_strand_id
1 'polypeptide(L)'
;MACVVLFALAMLILQLSTGDLRVSSKSVGDKKAMSAAETGIHRMMQNFDPQNLAASAATGQQVDPANDPASVYTVGAPAAPTTGPVFLPMTGYSIGGGQSWGQRRYVVNVTGRNTSYNTQVTINTGVGYGPIEISTMSR
;
A
#
# COMPACT_ATOMS: atom_id res chain seq x y z
N MET A 1 -35.39 39.94 18.83
CA MET A 1 -34.68 39.87 17.54
C MET A 1 -33.18 39.68 17.72
N ALA A 2 -32.47 40.58 18.44
CA ALA A 2 -31.01 40.48 18.65
C ALA A 2 -30.53 39.13 19.23
N CYS A 3 -31.21 38.59 20.26
CA CYS A 3 -30.82 37.31 20.87
C CYS A 3 -30.97 36.11 19.92
N VAL A 4 -31.95 36.14 19.01
CA VAL A 4 -32.18 35.06 18.04
C VAL A 4 -31.09 35.06 16.96
N VAL A 5 -30.65 36.25 16.54
CA VAL A 5 -29.54 36.42 15.60
C VAL A 5 -28.23 35.92 16.21
N LEU A 6 -27.95 36.27 17.48
CA LEU A 6 -26.75 35.79 18.18
C LEU A 6 -26.74 34.26 18.35
N PHE A 7 -27.91 33.66 18.64
CA PHE A 7 -28.03 32.21 18.75
C PHE A 7 -27.80 31.51 17.41
N ALA A 8 -28.39 32.04 16.33
CA ALA A 8 -28.17 31.52 14.98
C ALA A 8 -26.69 31.64 14.56
N LEU A 9 -26.02 32.76 14.89
CA LEU A 9 -24.60 32.94 14.62
C LEU A 9 -23.73 31.96 15.42
N ALA A 10 -24.05 31.76 16.70
CA ALA A 10 -23.35 30.81 17.56
C ALA A 10 -23.45 29.38 17.02
N MET A 11 -24.65 28.95 16.60
CA MET A 11 -24.85 27.64 15.96
C MET A 11 -24.05 27.49 14.67
N LEU A 12 -24.03 28.53 13.81
CA LEU A 12 -23.26 28.52 12.57
C LEU A 12 -21.75 28.37 12.83
N ILE A 13 -21.20 29.12 13.78
CA ILE A 13 -19.77 29.05 14.13
C ILE A 13 -19.41 27.65 14.65
N LEU A 14 -20.27 27.05 15.48
CA LEU A 14 -20.06 25.69 15.98
C LEU A 14 -20.08 24.65 14.86
N GLN A 15 -20.99 24.76 13.89
CA GLN A 15 -21.05 23.86 12.74
C GLN A 15 -19.85 23.98 11.82
N LEU A 16 -19.39 25.19 11.51
CA LEU A 16 -18.20 25.40 10.69
C LEU A 16 -16.94 24.85 11.38
N SER A 17 -16.76 25.18 12.66
CA SER A 17 -15.58 24.75 13.43
C SER A 17 -15.52 23.22 13.58
N THR A 18 -16.65 22.57 13.83
CA THR A 18 -16.72 21.10 13.92
C THR A 18 -16.53 20.42 12.56
N GLY A 19 -16.98 21.05 11.47
CA GLY A 19 -16.71 20.62 10.10
C GLY A 19 -15.21 20.63 9.79
N ASP A 20 -14.54 21.74 10.07
CA ASP A 20 -13.11 21.91 9.80
C ASP A 20 -12.24 20.95 10.62
N LEU A 21 -12.59 20.74 11.90
CA LEU A 21 -11.91 19.76 12.75
C LEU A 21 -12.05 18.32 12.22
N ARG A 22 -13.22 17.97 11.70
CA ARG A 22 -13.46 16.64 11.11
C ARG A 22 -12.65 16.41 9.84
N VAL A 23 -12.60 17.41 8.95
CA VAL A 23 -11.81 17.31 7.72
C VAL A 23 -10.31 17.24 8.03
N SER A 24 -9.85 18.08 8.97
CA SER A 24 -8.44 18.10 9.38
C SER A 24 -8.01 16.78 10.03
N SER A 25 -8.82 16.23 10.93
CA SER A 25 -8.54 14.94 11.57
C SER A 25 -8.54 13.78 10.58
N LYS A 26 -9.46 13.78 9.60
CA LYS A 26 -9.44 12.81 8.50
C LYS A 26 -8.16 12.91 7.66
N SER A 27 -7.75 14.13 7.27
CA SER A 27 -6.53 14.34 6.48
C SER A 27 -5.28 13.83 7.20
N VAL A 28 -5.18 14.04 8.52
CA VAL A 28 -4.07 13.52 9.33
C VAL A 28 -4.10 11.99 9.37
N GLY A 29 -5.28 11.40 9.55
CA GLY A 29 -5.48 9.95 9.49
C GLY A 29 -5.04 9.36 8.15
N ASP A 30 -5.50 9.93 7.03
CA ASP A 30 -5.19 9.47 5.69
C ASP A 30 -3.68 9.53 5.40
N LYS A 31 -3.00 10.60 5.85
CA LYS A 31 -1.52 10.71 5.75
C LYS A 31 -0.80 9.64 6.57
N LYS A 32 -1.25 9.36 7.79
CA LYS A 32 -0.69 8.31 8.63
C LYS A 32 -0.91 6.92 8.02
N ALA A 33 -2.12 6.65 7.52
CA ALA A 33 -2.43 5.41 6.82
C ALA A 33 -1.59 5.25 5.54
N MET A 34 -1.37 6.31 4.77
CA MET A 34 -0.51 6.29 3.59
C MET A 34 0.96 6.00 3.95
N SER A 35 1.52 6.68 4.95
CA SER A 35 2.88 6.42 5.42
C SER A 35 3.07 4.99 5.95
N ALA A 36 2.05 4.43 6.60
CA ALA A 36 2.06 3.03 7.00
C ALA A 36 2.04 2.09 5.78
N ALA A 37 1.25 2.39 4.76
CA ALA A 37 1.22 1.61 3.53
C ALA A 37 2.58 1.63 2.82
N GLU A 38 3.24 2.78 2.71
CA GLU A 38 4.59 2.91 2.15
C GLU A 38 5.61 2.10 2.94
N THR A 39 5.58 2.17 4.28
CA THR A 39 6.45 1.33 5.13
C THR A 39 6.22 -0.16 4.86
N GLY A 40 4.97 -0.57 4.71
CA GLY A 40 4.62 -1.94 4.33
C GLY A 40 5.19 -2.34 2.97
N ILE A 41 5.18 -1.44 1.98
CA ILE A 41 5.81 -1.67 0.67
C ILE A 41 7.33 -1.84 0.82
N HIS A 42 7.98 -0.97 1.59
CA HIS A 42 9.43 -1.08 1.85
C HIS A 42 9.78 -2.41 2.53
N ARG A 43 9.02 -2.82 3.55
CA ARG A 43 9.21 -4.10 4.23
C ARG A 43 8.93 -5.29 3.30
N MET A 44 7.90 -5.19 2.47
CA MET A 44 7.59 -6.19 1.46
C MET A 44 8.74 -6.38 0.48
N MET A 45 9.35 -5.29 -0.01
CA MET A 45 10.51 -5.38 -0.91
C MET A 45 11.74 -6.01 -0.25
N GLN A 46 11.97 -5.76 1.05
CA GLN A 46 13.10 -6.35 1.79
C GLN A 46 12.92 -7.86 2.02
N ASN A 47 11.70 -8.29 2.32
CA ASN A 47 11.39 -9.67 2.70
C ASN A 47 10.76 -10.46 1.54
N PHE A 48 10.89 -9.97 0.31
CA PHE A 48 10.31 -10.63 -0.85
C PHE A 48 11.06 -11.94 -1.13
N ASP A 49 10.35 -13.06 -1.05
CA ASP A 49 10.89 -14.39 -1.37
C ASP A 49 10.06 -15.02 -2.50
N PRO A 50 10.62 -15.18 -3.72
CA PRO A 50 9.93 -15.78 -4.85
C PRO A 50 9.70 -17.29 -4.70
N GLN A 51 10.44 -17.96 -3.81
CA GLN A 51 10.29 -19.40 -3.52
C GLN A 51 9.26 -19.64 -2.40
N ASN A 52 9.05 -18.66 -1.52
CA ASN A 52 8.06 -18.72 -0.44
C ASN A 52 7.28 -17.40 -0.31
N LEU A 53 6.30 -17.21 -1.21
CA LEU A 53 5.49 -15.98 -1.28
C LEU A 53 4.72 -15.71 0.03
N ALA A 54 4.33 -16.75 0.76
CA ALA A 54 3.62 -16.61 2.03
C ALA A 54 4.49 -15.96 3.11
N ALA A 55 5.82 -16.14 3.07
CA ALA A 55 6.73 -15.52 4.02
C ALA A 55 6.82 -13.99 3.86
N SER A 56 6.47 -13.46 2.69
CA SER A 56 6.44 -12.02 2.43
C SER A 56 5.15 -11.34 2.93
N ALA A 57 4.15 -12.11 3.38
CA ALA A 57 2.93 -11.58 3.95
C ALA A 57 3.13 -11.14 5.41
N ALA A 58 2.47 -10.06 5.82
CA ALA A 58 2.52 -9.54 7.17
C ALA A 58 1.17 -8.94 7.53
N THR A 59 0.71 -9.10 8.77
CA THR A 59 -0.61 -8.61 9.19
C THR A 59 -0.49 -7.74 10.42
N GLY A 60 -1.06 -6.53 10.37
CA GLY A 60 -1.22 -5.65 11.52
C GLY A 60 0.10 -5.25 12.19
N GLN A 61 1.19 -5.15 11.43
CA GLN A 61 2.50 -4.83 11.96
C GLN A 61 2.60 -3.33 12.23
N GLN A 62 3.11 -2.95 13.40
CA GLN A 62 3.29 -1.55 13.77
C GLN A 62 4.50 -0.96 13.02
N VAL A 63 4.34 0.27 12.54
CA VAL A 63 5.42 1.03 11.88
C VAL A 63 6.43 1.52 12.92
N ASP A 64 5.93 2.23 13.94
CA ASP A 64 6.71 2.75 15.06
C ASP A 64 5.90 2.55 16.35
N PRO A 65 6.15 1.46 17.09
CA PRO A 65 5.42 1.17 18.32
C PRO A 65 5.72 2.16 19.45
N ALA A 66 6.83 2.91 19.39
CA ALA A 66 7.22 3.83 20.44
C ALA A 66 6.50 5.18 20.32
N ASN A 67 6.34 5.70 19.10
CA ASN A 67 5.78 7.03 18.87
C ASN A 67 4.41 7.04 18.18
N ASP A 68 4.05 6.00 17.42
CA ASP A 68 2.77 5.92 16.70
C ASP A 68 2.22 4.47 16.64
N PRO A 69 1.86 3.87 17.80
CA PRO A 69 1.44 2.48 17.87
C PRO A 69 0.13 2.19 17.14
N ALA A 70 -0.63 3.22 16.78
CA ALA A 70 -1.89 3.12 16.05
C ALA A 70 -1.72 2.96 14.53
N SER A 71 -0.54 3.28 13.99
CA SER A 71 -0.23 3.14 12.57
C SER A 71 0.33 1.75 12.29
N VAL A 72 -0.45 0.96 11.55
CA VAL A 72 -0.14 -0.44 11.23
C VAL A 72 -0.21 -0.68 9.74
N TYR A 73 0.58 -1.65 9.26
CA TYR A 73 0.54 -2.10 7.88
C TYR A 73 0.24 -3.60 7.80
N THR A 74 -0.37 -3.98 6.67
CA THR A 74 -0.65 -5.36 6.29
C THR A 74 -0.20 -5.54 4.85
N VAL A 75 0.66 -6.53 4.61
CA VAL A 75 1.14 -6.96 3.29
C VAL A 75 0.43 -8.27 2.96
N GLY A 76 -0.36 -8.28 1.88
CA GLY A 76 -0.93 -9.51 1.34
C GLY A 76 0.14 -10.42 0.73
N ALA A 77 -0.13 -11.72 0.65
CA ALA A 77 0.77 -12.63 -0.04
C ALA A 77 0.90 -12.24 -1.52
N PRO A 78 2.13 -12.11 -2.06
CA PRO A 78 2.33 -11.89 -3.49
C PRO A 78 1.72 -13.02 -4.32
N ALA A 79 1.07 -12.67 -5.42
CA ALA A 79 0.47 -13.61 -6.36
C ALA A 79 0.90 -13.29 -7.79
N ALA A 80 0.79 -14.26 -8.69
CA ALA A 80 0.96 -13.98 -10.12
C ALA A 80 -0.12 -13.00 -10.60
N PRO A 81 0.20 -12.08 -11.52
CA PRO A 81 -0.80 -11.17 -12.08
C PRO A 81 -1.89 -11.96 -12.81
N THR A 82 -3.15 -11.57 -12.61
CA THR A 82 -4.32 -12.14 -13.31
C THR A 82 -4.57 -11.50 -14.68
N THR A 83 -3.87 -10.42 -15.00
CA THR A 83 -3.96 -9.69 -16.27
C THR A 83 -2.58 -9.35 -16.83
N GLY A 84 -2.44 -9.48 -18.15
CA GLY A 84 -1.17 -9.27 -18.85
C GLY A 84 -0.17 -10.42 -18.66
N PRO A 85 1.06 -10.26 -19.18
CA PRO A 85 2.05 -11.32 -19.14
C PRO A 85 2.61 -11.51 -17.73
N VAL A 86 2.75 -12.77 -17.31
CA VAL A 86 3.38 -13.18 -16.04
C VAL A 86 4.90 -13.02 -16.08
N PHE A 87 5.49 -13.14 -17.27
CA PHE A 87 6.91 -12.96 -17.49
C PHE A 87 7.13 -11.80 -18.47
N LEU A 88 8.05 -10.91 -18.14
CA LEU A 88 8.48 -9.84 -19.02
C LEU A 88 9.89 -10.17 -19.53
N PRO A 89 10.11 -10.25 -20.86
CA PRO A 89 11.44 -10.40 -21.40
C PRO A 89 12.28 -9.17 -21.05
N MET A 90 13.55 -9.39 -20.69
CA MET A 90 14.50 -8.29 -20.49
C MET A 90 15.28 -8.10 -21.79
N THR A 91 15.01 -6.99 -22.48
CA THR A 91 15.70 -6.65 -23.72
C THR A 91 17.22 -6.61 -23.50
N GLY A 92 17.98 -7.28 -24.37
CA GLY A 92 19.44 -7.39 -24.26
C GLY A 92 19.95 -8.57 -23.42
N TYR A 93 19.07 -9.32 -22.74
CA TYR A 93 19.42 -10.52 -21.97
C TYR A 93 19.13 -11.84 -22.73
N SER A 94 19.15 -11.82 -24.06
CA SER A 94 19.13 -13.06 -24.83
C SER A 94 20.57 -13.55 -24.98
N ILE A 95 20.86 -14.70 -24.35
CA ILE A 95 22.15 -15.36 -24.52
C ILE A 95 22.05 -16.19 -25.81
N GLY A 96 23.05 -16.06 -26.69
CA GLY A 96 23.11 -16.82 -27.94
C GLY A 96 22.87 -18.32 -27.71
N GLY A 97 22.07 -18.94 -28.57
CA GLY A 97 21.64 -20.34 -28.41
C GLY A 97 20.16 -20.56 -28.13
N GLY A 98 19.30 -19.52 -28.29
CA GLY A 98 17.84 -19.64 -28.12
C GLY A 98 17.36 -19.46 -26.67
N GLN A 99 18.26 -19.12 -25.75
CA GLN A 99 17.91 -18.81 -24.37
C GLN A 99 17.46 -17.36 -24.24
N SER A 100 16.32 -17.16 -23.59
CA SER A 100 15.79 -15.84 -23.27
C SER A 100 15.68 -15.70 -21.78
N TRP A 101 16.13 -14.56 -21.25
CA TRP A 101 15.98 -14.22 -19.83
C TRP A 101 14.95 -13.11 -19.66
N GLY A 102 14.30 -13.12 -18.50
CA GLY A 102 13.28 -12.15 -18.18
C GLY A 102 13.08 -12.02 -16.67
N GLN A 103 12.02 -11.33 -16.32
CA GLN A 103 11.56 -11.20 -14.94
C GLN A 103 10.16 -11.78 -14.81
N ARG A 104 9.90 -12.47 -13.70
CA ARG A 104 8.57 -12.87 -13.29
C ARG A 104 7.91 -11.73 -12.52
N ARG A 105 6.66 -11.45 -12.84
CA ARG A 105 5.87 -10.43 -12.15
C ARG A 105 5.04 -11.07 -11.03
N TYR A 106 4.90 -10.30 -9.97
CA TYR A 106 4.03 -10.55 -8.84
C TYR A 106 3.22 -9.30 -8.55
N VAL A 107 2.04 -9.47 -7.99
CA VAL A 107 1.15 -8.40 -7.56
C VAL A 107 0.86 -8.60 -6.08
N VAL A 108 0.95 -7.52 -5.32
CA VAL A 108 0.75 -7.49 -3.87
C VAL A 108 -0.17 -6.33 -3.53
N ASN A 109 -1.13 -6.57 -2.64
CA ASN A 109 -1.88 -5.50 -2.00
C ASN A 109 -1.22 -5.17 -0.67
N VAL A 110 -0.80 -3.92 -0.50
CA VAL A 110 -0.31 -3.40 0.78
C VAL A 110 -1.32 -2.43 1.33
N THR A 111 -1.72 -2.65 2.58
CA THR A 111 -2.72 -1.83 3.27
C THR A 111 -2.06 -1.15 4.46
N GLY A 112 -2.14 0.17 4.53
CA GLY A 112 -1.83 0.94 5.72
C GLY A 112 -3.11 1.37 6.42
N ARG A 113 -3.12 1.30 7.75
CA ARG A 113 -4.26 1.66 8.58
C ARG A 113 -3.79 2.46 9.77
N ASN A 114 -4.55 3.49 10.13
CA ASN A 114 -4.42 4.14 11.43
C ASN A 114 -5.67 3.87 12.27
N THR A 115 -5.51 3.22 13.42
CA THR A 115 -6.61 2.82 14.29
C THR A 115 -7.19 3.97 15.11
N SER A 116 -6.40 5.01 15.42
CA SER A 116 -6.87 6.19 16.15
C SER A 116 -7.79 7.07 15.31
N TYR A 117 -7.49 7.24 14.02
CA TYR A 117 -8.31 8.03 13.09
C TYR A 117 -9.31 7.18 12.29
N ASN A 118 -9.27 5.86 12.45
CA ASN A 118 -10.06 4.88 11.68
C ASN A 118 -9.99 5.11 10.16
N THR A 119 -8.78 5.34 9.66
CA THR A 119 -8.47 5.59 8.24
C THR A 119 -7.66 4.44 7.68
N GLN A 120 -7.82 4.17 6.39
CA GLN A 120 -7.18 3.05 5.70
C GLN A 120 -6.89 3.41 4.25
N VAL A 121 -5.71 3.02 3.78
CA VAL A 121 -5.28 3.15 2.38
C VAL A 121 -4.75 1.81 1.91
N THR A 122 -5.20 1.36 0.73
CA THR A 122 -4.70 0.14 0.09
C THR A 122 -4.04 0.49 -1.23
N ILE A 123 -2.80 0.05 -1.40
CA ILE A 123 -1.98 0.25 -2.59
C ILE A 123 -1.72 -1.11 -3.23
N ASN A 124 -2.09 -1.25 -4.50
CA ASN A 124 -1.72 -2.40 -5.31
C ASN A 124 -0.36 -2.13 -5.95
N THR A 125 0.62 -2.99 -5.66
CA THR A 125 2.00 -2.86 -6.11
C THR A 125 2.41 -4.08 -6.93
N GLY A 126 3.11 -3.84 -8.05
CA GLY A 126 3.75 -4.89 -8.83
C GLY A 126 5.23 -5.05 -8.44
N VAL A 127 5.69 -6.30 -8.33
CA VAL A 127 7.09 -6.65 -8.07
C VAL A 127 7.63 -7.52 -9.19
N GLY A 128 8.80 -7.19 -9.72
CA GLY A 128 9.51 -8.02 -10.70
C GLY A 128 10.65 -8.78 -10.02
N TYR A 129 10.74 -10.08 -10.28
CA TYR A 129 11.86 -10.91 -9.85
C TYR A 129 12.60 -11.47 -11.07
N GLY A 130 13.89 -11.19 -11.17
CA GLY A 130 14.75 -11.63 -12.25
C GLY A 130 16.20 -11.21 -12.01
N PRO A 131 17.11 -11.50 -12.93
CA PRO A 131 16.88 -12.23 -14.19
C PRO A 131 16.70 -13.74 -13.96
N ILE A 132 15.68 -14.31 -14.60
CA ILE A 132 15.43 -15.76 -14.64
C ILE A 132 15.32 -16.23 -16.09
N GLU A 133 15.68 -17.48 -16.35
CA GLU A 133 15.50 -18.08 -17.67
C GLU A 133 14.01 -18.26 -17.98
N ILE A 134 13.57 -17.77 -19.15
CA ILE A 134 12.19 -17.85 -19.65
C ILE A 134 12.09 -18.63 -20.97
N SER A 135 13.18 -19.28 -21.41
CA SER A 135 13.30 -20.02 -22.68
C SER A 135 12.28 -21.14 -22.87
N THR A 136 11.71 -21.66 -21.78
CA THR A 136 10.83 -22.83 -21.77
C THR A 136 9.42 -22.46 -21.30
N MET A 137 8.70 -21.67 -22.09
CA MET A 137 7.25 -21.53 -21.91
C MET A 137 6.59 -21.83 -23.25
N SER A 138 6.07 -23.06 -23.36
CA SER A 138 5.26 -23.43 -24.51
C SER A 138 4.08 -22.46 -24.61
N ARG A 139 3.79 -22.09 -25.85
CA ARG A 139 2.47 -21.62 -26.27
C ARG A 139 1.37 -22.56 -25.77
#